data_AF-G9N5X2-F1
#
_entry.id   AF-G9N5X2-F1
#
_cell.length_a   1.000
_cell.length_b   1.000
_cell.length_c   1.000
_cell.angle_alpha   90.00
_cell.angle_beta   90.00
_cell.angle_gamma   90.00
#
_symmetry.space_group_name_H-M   'P 1'
#
loop_
_entity.id
_entity.type
_entity.pdbx_description
1 polymer ?
#
loop_
_entity_poly.entity_id
_entity_poly.type
_entity_poly.pdbx_seq_one_letter_code
_entity_poly.pdbx_strand_id
1 'polypeptide(L)'
;MALISSTTIITSISLFHLTLAYFFLFRPKTIEDQALVFVLGESMDIPAVRGFDVPSPALALLAVILAFSGISDLVSLSMPEEFSSLYYWGTQAPLRFFLSMLLVAYSYAFGPSSPLFSSSSSSSSTRRPTHSYKASGSGADHLHNRLLFSFMFVEMMAWFWTWITLREERSAIVEKMRKQHEREAHSH
;
A
#
# COMPACT_ATOMS: atom_id res chain seq x y z
N MET A 1 12.10 14.76 17.08
CA MET A 1 12.95 13.58 17.36
C MET A 1 12.06 12.36 17.19
N ALA A 2 11.87 11.90 15.96
CA ALA A 2 11.15 10.65 15.72
C ALA A 2 12.02 9.49 16.24
N LEU A 3 11.42 8.52 16.91
CA LEU A 3 12.14 7.35 17.45
C LEU A 3 12.67 6.43 16.33
N ILE A 4 12.13 6.55 15.12
CA ILE A 4 12.45 5.74 13.95
C ILE A 4 12.69 6.69 12.77
N SER A 5 13.81 6.54 12.07
CA SER A 5 14.12 7.36 10.90
C SER A 5 13.31 6.94 9.67
N SER A 6 13.01 7.88 8.78
CA SER A 6 12.34 7.60 7.49
C SER A 6 13.05 6.50 6.69
N THR A 7 14.38 6.48 6.72
CA THR A 7 15.21 5.46 6.04
C THR A 7 14.93 4.05 6.55
N THR A 8 14.75 3.88 7.87
CA THR A 8 14.43 2.60 8.50
C THR A 8 13.03 2.14 8.09
N ILE A 9 12.09 3.08 8.00
CA ILE A 9 10.70 2.78 7.61
C ILE A 9 10.65 2.37 6.14
N ILE A 10 11.30 3.13 5.26
CA ILE A 10 11.39 2.80 3.83
C ILE A 10 12.05 1.43 3.66
N THR A 11 13.17 1.16 4.35
CA THR A 11 13.83 -0.15 4.32
C THR A 11 12.87 -1.27 4.73
N SER A 12 12.12 -1.08 5.83
CA SER A 12 11.14 -2.06 6.30
C SER A 12 10.03 -2.30 5.27
N ILE A 13 9.51 -1.25 4.63
CA ILE A 13 8.50 -1.34 3.58
C ILE A 13 9.07 -2.07 2.36
N SER A 14 10.30 -1.78 1.95
CA SER A 14 10.94 -2.44 0.81
C SER A 14 11.18 -3.93 1.06
N LEU A 15 11.64 -4.29 2.26
CA LEU A 15 11.79 -5.69 2.66
C LEU A 15 10.43 -6.39 2.72
N PHE A 16 9.39 -5.71 3.22
CA PHE A 16 8.03 -6.22 3.21
C PHE A 16 7.55 -6.54 1.77
N HIS A 17 7.76 -5.63 0.81
CA HIS A 17 7.46 -5.86 -0.61
C HIS A 17 8.19 -7.09 -1.18
N LEU A 18 9.48 -7.25 -0.85
CA LEU A 18 10.26 -8.40 -1.29
C LEU A 18 9.78 -9.71 -0.67
N THR A 19 9.39 -9.69 0.60
CA THR A 19 8.80 -10.87 1.25
C THR A 19 7.47 -11.25 0.61
N LEU A 20 6.59 -10.27 0.32
CA LEU A 20 5.35 -10.52 -0.39
C LEU A 20 5.59 -11.08 -1.79
N ALA A 21 6.54 -10.53 -2.53
CA ALA A 21 6.91 -11.05 -3.85
C ALA A 21 7.33 -12.54 -3.78
N TYR A 22 8.14 -12.91 -2.79
CA TYR A 22 8.50 -14.31 -2.55
C TYR A 22 7.26 -15.18 -2.28
N PHE A 23 6.39 -14.76 -1.36
CA PHE A 23 5.20 -15.55 -1.03
C PHE A 23 4.22 -15.66 -2.20
N PHE A 24 4.02 -14.62 -2.99
CA PHE A 24 3.17 -14.68 -4.18
C PHE A 24 3.68 -15.67 -5.23
N LEU A 25 5.01 -15.83 -5.38
CA LEU A 25 5.60 -16.79 -6.32
C LEU A 25 5.53 -18.24 -5.82
N PHE A 26 5.87 -18.47 -4.55
CA PHE A 26 6.11 -19.81 -4.06
C PHE A 26 4.95 -20.39 -3.25
N ARG A 27 4.22 -19.57 -2.49
CA ARG A 27 3.16 -20.00 -1.56
C ARG A 27 2.08 -18.92 -1.35
N PRO A 28 1.28 -18.58 -2.37
CA PRO A 28 0.31 -17.47 -2.28
C PRO A 28 -0.74 -17.66 -1.16
N LYS A 29 -1.10 -18.91 -0.85
CA LYS A 29 -2.01 -19.26 0.26
C LYS A 29 -1.60 -18.69 1.62
N THR A 30 -0.31 -18.63 1.93
CA THR A 30 0.14 -18.17 3.25
C THR A 30 -0.17 -16.70 3.50
N ILE A 31 -0.41 -15.92 2.44
CA ILE A 31 -0.81 -14.51 2.54
C ILE A 31 -2.32 -14.39 2.73
N GLU A 32 -3.12 -15.20 2.05
CA GLU A 32 -4.58 -15.23 2.21
C GLU A 32 -4.97 -15.64 3.64
N ASP A 33 -4.26 -16.62 4.22
CA ASP A 33 -4.53 -17.15 5.57
C ASP A 33 -4.09 -16.21 6.72
N GLN A 34 -3.58 -15.01 6.42
CA GLN A 34 -3.15 -14.07 7.46
C GLN A 34 -4.36 -13.49 8.21
N ALA A 35 -4.28 -13.52 9.55
CA ALA A 35 -5.33 -12.97 10.43
C ALA A 35 -5.64 -11.50 10.12
N LEU A 36 -4.64 -10.70 9.76
CA LEU A 36 -4.81 -9.31 9.36
C LEU A 36 -5.68 -9.17 8.11
N VAL A 37 -5.45 -10.01 7.09
CA VAL A 37 -6.22 -10.01 5.84
C VAL A 37 -7.66 -10.46 6.09
N PHE A 38 -7.84 -11.45 6.96
CA PHE A 38 -9.16 -11.90 7.37
C PHE A 38 -9.93 -10.81 8.11
N VAL A 39 -9.36 -10.22 9.17
CA VAL A 39 -10.04 -9.22 10.01
C VAL A 39 -10.36 -7.96 9.22
N LEU A 40 -9.43 -7.44 8.43
CA LEU A 40 -9.66 -6.24 7.60
C LEU A 40 -10.67 -6.52 6.49
N GLY A 41 -10.55 -7.65 5.80
CA GLY A 41 -11.47 -8.04 4.73
C GLY A 41 -12.90 -8.25 5.23
N GLU A 42 -13.06 -8.93 6.37
CA GLU A 42 -14.35 -9.17 7.01
C GLU A 42 -14.98 -7.88 7.55
N SER A 43 -14.17 -6.97 8.11
CA SER A 43 -14.66 -5.67 8.60
C SER A 43 -15.28 -4.80 7.51
N MET A 44 -14.89 -5.03 6.25
CA MET A 44 -15.36 -4.31 5.07
C MET A 44 -16.38 -5.12 4.27
N ASP A 45 -16.78 -6.29 4.76
CA ASP A 45 -17.71 -7.22 4.11
C ASP A 45 -17.31 -7.58 2.66
N ILE A 46 -16.00 -7.55 2.37
CA ILE A 46 -15.47 -7.95 1.07
C ILE A 46 -15.44 -9.48 1.06
N PRO A 47 -15.98 -10.21 0.08
CA PRO A 47 -15.99 -11.67 0.07
C PRO A 47 -14.61 -12.27 -0.20
N ALA A 48 -14.35 -13.47 0.33
CA ALA A 48 -13.11 -14.18 0.05
C ALA A 48 -13.15 -14.72 -1.39
N VAL A 49 -12.15 -14.38 -2.20
CA VAL A 49 -12.07 -14.85 -3.60
C VAL A 49 -11.10 -16.02 -3.65
N ARG A 50 -11.61 -17.19 -4.06
CA ARG A 50 -10.82 -18.40 -4.29
C ARG A 50 -9.93 -18.21 -5.52
N GLY A 51 -8.74 -17.66 -5.30
CA GLY A 51 -7.77 -17.35 -6.36
C GLY A 51 -6.30 -17.49 -5.96
N PHE A 52 -6.01 -17.78 -4.68
CA PHE A 52 -4.65 -17.92 -4.16
C PHE A 52 -4.29 -19.38 -3.85
N ASP A 53 -5.12 -20.34 -4.26
CA ASP A 53 -4.85 -21.75 -4.04
C ASP A 53 -3.65 -22.27 -4.83
N VAL A 54 -3.42 -21.71 -6.01
CA VAL A 54 -2.38 -22.11 -6.96
C VAL A 54 -1.69 -20.86 -7.51
N PRO A 55 -0.36 -20.86 -7.69
CA PRO A 55 0.33 -19.78 -8.39
C PRO A 55 -0.29 -19.53 -9.76
N SER A 56 -0.59 -18.28 -10.07
CA SER A 56 -1.19 -17.87 -11.34
C SER A 56 -0.28 -16.84 -12.05
N PRO A 57 -0.39 -16.69 -13.38
CA PRO A 57 0.39 -15.71 -14.12
C PRO A 57 0.21 -14.27 -13.60
N ALA A 58 -1.00 -13.92 -13.13
CA ALA A 58 -1.28 -12.61 -12.54
C ALA A 58 -0.55 -12.39 -11.21
N LEU A 59 -0.50 -13.43 -10.35
CA LEU A 59 0.25 -13.38 -9.09
C LEU A 59 1.76 -13.32 -9.34
N ALA A 60 2.25 -14.02 -10.36
CA ALA A 60 3.66 -13.95 -10.76
C ALA A 60 4.04 -12.56 -11.27
N LEU A 61 3.20 -11.93 -12.10
CA LEU A 61 3.41 -10.56 -12.55
C LEU A 61 3.38 -9.57 -11.38
N LEU A 62 2.41 -9.71 -10.47
CA LEU A 62 2.34 -8.89 -9.26
C LEU A 62 3.60 -9.05 -8.41
N ALA A 63 4.09 -10.27 -8.22
CA ALA A 63 5.32 -10.52 -7.49
C ALA A 63 6.53 -9.84 -8.12
N VAL A 64 6.66 -9.87 -9.45
CA VAL A 64 7.74 -9.17 -10.16
C VAL A 64 7.63 -7.65 -9.96
N ILE A 65 6.42 -7.08 -10.02
CA ILE A 65 6.19 -5.65 -9.77
C ILE A 65 6.57 -5.27 -8.33
N LEU A 66 6.16 -6.07 -7.35
CA LEU A 66 6.49 -5.84 -5.93
C LEU A 66 8.00 -5.98 -5.68
N ALA A 67 8.65 -6.97 -6.29
CA ALA A 67 10.09 -7.15 -6.19
C ALA A 67 10.85 -5.98 -6.83
N PHE A 68 10.41 -5.54 -8.01
CA PHE A 68 10.96 -4.37 -8.67
C PHE A 68 10.80 -3.10 -7.82
N SER A 69 9.61 -2.88 -7.26
CA SER A 69 9.34 -1.75 -6.36
C SER A 69 10.23 -1.81 -5.11
N GLY A 70 10.32 -2.96 -4.45
CA GLY A 70 11.15 -3.14 -3.26
C GLY A 70 12.64 -2.93 -3.52
N ILE A 71 13.16 -3.47 -4.64
CA ILE A 71 14.57 -3.25 -5.03
C ILE A 71 14.80 -1.78 -5.39
N SER A 72 13.89 -1.16 -6.16
CA SER A 72 13.99 0.25 -6.53
C SER A 72 14.03 1.15 -5.29
N ASP A 73 13.22 0.86 -4.29
CA ASP A 73 13.19 1.61 -3.04
C ASP A 73 14.48 1.43 -2.24
N LEU A 74 15.03 0.21 -2.15
CA LEU A 74 16.34 -0.03 -1.52
C LEU A 74 17.47 0.70 -2.25
N VAL A 75 17.46 0.69 -3.58
CA VAL A 75 18.47 1.41 -4.39
C VAL A 75 18.36 2.91 -4.16
N SER A 76 17.15 3.45 -3.96
CA SER A 76 16.97 4.88 -3.70
C SER A 76 17.58 5.34 -2.37
N LEU A 77 17.77 4.43 -1.41
CA LEU A 77 18.45 4.70 -0.14
C LEU A 77 19.96 4.81 -0.29
N SER A 78 20.53 4.32 -1.39
CA SER A 78 21.95 4.49 -1.72
C SER A 78 22.29 5.90 -2.22
N MET A 79 21.29 6.73 -2.51
CA MET A 79 21.48 8.13 -2.88
C MET A 79 21.83 8.99 -1.65
N PRO A 80 22.57 10.11 -1.82
CA PRO A 80 22.86 11.01 -0.71
C PRO A 80 21.59 11.47 0.00
N GLU A 81 21.62 11.46 1.34
CA GLU A 81 20.45 11.67 2.21
C GLU A 81 19.71 12.97 1.88
N GLU A 82 20.45 14.06 1.63
CA GLU A 82 19.89 15.36 1.27
C GLU A 82 19.05 15.29 0.00
N PHE A 83 19.58 14.67 -1.06
CA PHE A 83 18.88 14.56 -2.34
C PHE A 83 17.71 13.58 -2.26
N SER A 84 17.92 12.44 -1.61
CA SER A 84 16.91 11.38 -1.49
C SER A 84 15.72 11.84 -0.64
N SER A 85 15.97 12.40 0.55
CA SER A 85 14.93 12.83 1.49
C SER A 85 14.18 14.08 1.00
N LEU A 86 14.89 15.09 0.48
CA LEU A 86 14.27 16.37 0.08
C LEU A 86 13.49 16.29 -1.22
N TYR A 87 14.05 15.66 -2.26
CA TYR A 87 13.52 15.75 -3.62
C TYR A 87 12.76 14.48 -4.02
N TYR A 88 13.41 13.33 -3.89
CA TYR A 88 12.81 12.05 -4.33
C TYR A 88 11.67 11.65 -3.39
N TRP A 89 11.98 11.39 -2.12
CA TRP A 89 11.00 10.91 -1.15
C TRP A 89 9.99 11.98 -0.73
N GLY A 90 10.36 13.26 -0.80
CA GLY A 90 9.44 14.38 -0.58
C GLY A 90 8.26 14.41 -1.55
N THR A 91 8.40 13.87 -2.77
CA THR A 91 7.34 13.77 -3.77
C THR A 91 6.77 12.36 -3.90
N GLN A 92 7.61 11.33 -3.79
CA GLN A 92 7.21 9.93 -3.93
C GLN A 92 6.33 9.44 -2.78
N ALA A 93 6.67 9.75 -1.52
CA ALA A 93 5.89 9.28 -0.38
C ALA A 93 4.42 9.77 -0.39
N PRO A 94 4.11 11.07 -0.57
CA PRO A 94 2.72 11.51 -0.64
C PRO A 94 1.99 11.01 -1.88
N LEU A 95 2.68 10.82 -3.02
CA LEU A 95 2.09 10.24 -4.22
C LEU A 95 1.64 8.79 -3.98
N ARG A 96 2.51 7.96 -3.40
CA ARG A 96 2.18 6.56 -3.08
C ARG A 96 1.06 6.47 -2.06
N PHE A 97 1.11 7.29 -1.01
CA PHE A 97 -0.01 7.43 -0.07
C PHE A 97 -1.32 7.76 -0.78
N PHE A 98 -1.32 8.76 -1.67
CA PHE A 98 -2.52 9.18 -2.40
C PHE A 98 -3.06 8.08 -3.31
N LEU A 99 -2.19 7.38 -4.04
CA LEU A 99 -2.58 6.25 -4.87
C LEU A 99 -3.20 5.13 -4.04
N SER A 100 -2.55 4.71 -2.96
CA SER A 100 -3.10 3.69 -2.06
C SER A 100 -4.44 4.12 -1.44
N MET A 101 -4.56 5.40 -1.06
CA MET A 101 -5.81 5.98 -0.56
C MET A 101 -6.93 5.90 -1.60
N LEU A 102 -6.65 6.23 -2.87
CA LEU A 102 -7.62 6.12 -3.95
C LEU A 102 -8.07 4.67 -4.17
N LEU A 103 -7.14 3.70 -4.11
CA LEU A 103 -7.49 2.28 -4.24
C LEU A 103 -8.37 1.81 -3.07
N VAL A 104 -8.03 2.18 -1.83
CA VAL A 104 -8.84 1.88 -0.64
C VAL A 104 -10.23 2.50 -0.76
N ALA A 105 -10.30 3.77 -1.15
CA ALA A 105 -11.57 4.48 -1.36
C ALA A 105 -12.40 3.85 -2.47
N TYR A 106 -11.76 3.41 -3.56
CA TYR A 106 -12.42 2.69 -4.66
C TYR A 106 -12.99 1.35 -4.18
N SER A 107 -12.20 0.54 -3.47
CA SER A 107 -12.66 -0.74 -2.93
C SER A 107 -13.84 -0.58 -1.97
N TYR A 108 -13.88 0.50 -1.19
CA TYR A 108 -15.01 0.82 -0.31
C TYR A 108 -16.25 1.32 -1.07
N ALA A 109 -16.06 2.28 -1.98
CA ALA A 109 -17.17 2.96 -2.67
C ALA A 109 -17.83 2.10 -3.75
N PHE A 110 -17.08 1.18 -4.37
CA PHE A 110 -17.58 0.33 -5.45
C PHE A 110 -17.65 -1.16 -5.06
N GLY A 111 -17.37 -1.50 -3.80
CA GLY A 111 -17.45 -2.86 -3.28
C GLY A 111 -18.85 -3.48 -3.33
N PRO A 112 -18.95 -4.83 -3.20
CA PRO A 112 -20.23 -5.56 -3.17
C PRO A 112 -21.21 -5.02 -2.11
N SER A 113 -20.67 -4.48 -1.01
CA SER A 113 -21.41 -3.94 0.14
C SER A 113 -21.42 -2.41 0.16
N SER A 114 -21.09 -1.77 -0.97
CA SER A 114 -21.00 -0.31 -1.03
C SER A 114 -22.37 0.36 -0.83
N PRO A 115 -22.42 1.47 -0.06
CA PRO A 115 -23.65 2.20 0.18
C PRO A 115 -24.23 2.78 -1.13
N LEU A 116 -23.38 3.08 -2.12
CA LEU A 116 -23.79 3.60 -3.43
C LEU A 116 -24.62 2.57 -4.22
N PHE A 117 -24.20 1.31 -4.30
CA PHE A 117 -24.98 0.27 -4.98
C PHE A 117 -26.11 -0.32 -4.12
N SER A 118 -26.00 -0.25 -2.78
CA SER A 118 -27.07 -0.69 -1.87
C SER A 118 -28.37 0.12 -1.99
N SER A 119 -28.27 1.39 -2.43
CA SER A 119 -29.44 2.25 -2.62
C SER A 119 -30.31 1.87 -3.83
N SER A 120 -29.78 1.04 -4.73
CA SER A 120 -30.48 0.60 -5.96
C SER A 120 -31.25 -0.71 -5.83
N SER A 121 -31.12 -1.43 -4.70
CA SER A 121 -31.80 -2.71 -4.44
C SER A 121 -32.94 -2.60 -3.42
N SER A 122 -33.66 -1.48 -3.43
CA SER A 122 -34.99 -1.36 -2.80
C SER A 122 -36.08 -2.00 -3.68
N SER A 123 -35.95 -3.29 -3.98
CA SER A 123 -37.10 -4.11 -4.37
C SER A 123 -37.00 -5.51 -3.78
N SER A 124 -37.76 -5.70 -2.71
CA SER A 124 -38.50 -6.93 -2.36
C SER A 124 -38.04 -8.24 -3.01
N SER A 125 -37.42 -9.13 -2.23
CA SER A 125 -38.10 -10.38 -1.83
C SER A 125 -37.24 -11.20 -0.86
N THR A 126 -37.91 -11.78 0.11
CA THR A 126 -37.47 -12.85 1.01
C THR A 126 -36.94 -14.07 0.26
N ARG A 127 -35.65 -14.07 -0.12
CA ARG A 127 -34.94 -15.28 -0.53
C ARG A 127 -33.55 -15.33 0.08
N ARG A 128 -33.30 -16.51 0.68
CA ARG A 128 -32.05 -16.99 1.29
C ARG A 128 -30.78 -16.41 0.64
N PRO A 129 -29.69 -16.23 1.39
CA PRO A 129 -28.41 -15.82 0.84
C PRO A 129 -27.82 -16.99 0.04
N THR A 130 -28.26 -17.15 -1.20
CA THR A 130 -27.56 -17.97 -2.17
C THR A 130 -26.41 -17.11 -2.67
N HIS A 131 -25.17 -17.49 -2.34
CA HIS A 131 -23.95 -17.00 -2.98
C HIS A 131 -24.03 -17.27 -4.48
N SER A 132 -24.76 -16.42 -5.21
CA SER A 132 -24.83 -16.46 -6.65
C SER A 132 -23.62 -15.70 -7.15
N TYR A 133 -22.62 -16.44 -7.61
CA TYR A 133 -21.52 -15.91 -8.40
C TYR A 133 -22.12 -15.19 -9.62
N LYS A 134 -22.27 -13.85 -9.53
CA LYS A 134 -22.44 -13.04 -10.73
C LYS A 134 -21.13 -13.12 -11.48
N ALA A 135 -21.13 -13.83 -12.61
CA ALA A 135 -20.02 -13.85 -13.54
C ALA A 135 -19.74 -12.40 -13.95
N SER A 136 -18.55 -11.95 -13.60
CA SER A 136 -18.19 -10.55 -13.55
C SER A 136 -17.66 -10.16 -14.93
N GLY A 137 -18.44 -9.39 -15.70
CA GLY A 137 -18.11 -9.05 -17.09
C GLY A 137 -16.97 -8.04 -17.25
N SER A 138 -16.49 -7.45 -16.14
CA SER A 138 -15.46 -6.43 -16.13
C SER A 138 -14.25 -6.87 -15.30
N GLY A 139 -13.03 -6.64 -15.81
CA GLY A 139 -11.80 -6.90 -15.06
C GLY A 139 -11.70 -6.12 -13.75
N ALA A 140 -12.49 -5.06 -13.58
CA ALA A 140 -12.62 -4.29 -12.34
C ALA A 140 -13.22 -5.12 -11.19
N ASP A 141 -14.06 -6.11 -11.49
CA ASP A 141 -14.69 -6.93 -10.47
C ASP A 141 -13.67 -7.82 -9.72
N HIS A 142 -12.52 -8.10 -10.35
CA HIS A 142 -11.39 -8.81 -9.74
C HIS A 142 -10.56 -7.94 -8.78
N LEU A 143 -10.75 -6.61 -8.79
CA LEU A 143 -10.11 -5.69 -7.83
C LEU A 143 -10.80 -5.73 -6.46
N HIS A 144 -11.99 -6.32 -6.36
CA HIS A 144 -12.68 -6.50 -5.09
C HIS A 144 -12.20 -7.77 -4.39
N ASN A 145 -10.98 -7.72 -3.87
CA ASN A 145 -10.36 -8.83 -3.15
C ASN A 145 -9.94 -8.39 -1.74
N ARG A 146 -10.27 -9.20 -0.72
CA ARG A 146 -9.86 -8.97 0.68
C ARG A 146 -8.37 -8.72 0.79
N LEU A 147 -7.57 -9.48 0.04
CA LEU A 147 -6.12 -9.35 0.06
C LEU A 147 -5.67 -8.00 -0.53
N LEU A 148 -6.22 -7.61 -1.68
CA LEU A 148 -5.88 -6.35 -2.33
C LEU A 148 -6.26 -5.17 -1.44
N PHE A 149 -7.46 -5.20 -0.86
CA PHE A 149 -7.91 -4.18 0.09
C PHE A 149 -6.98 -4.07 1.29
N SER A 150 -6.69 -5.20 1.95
CA SER A 150 -5.86 -5.23 3.15
C SER A 150 -4.44 -4.76 2.85
N PHE A 151 -3.87 -5.18 1.72
CA PHE A 151 -2.58 -4.72 1.26
C PHE A 151 -2.57 -3.21 1.01
N MET A 152 -3.52 -2.68 0.23
CA MET A 152 -3.59 -1.24 -0.07
C MET A 152 -3.86 -0.39 1.17
N PHE A 153 -4.61 -0.92 2.14
CA PHE A 153 -4.83 -0.26 3.42
C PHE A 153 -3.55 -0.17 4.25
N VAL A 154 -2.81 -1.28 4.39
CA VAL A 154 -1.50 -1.29 5.07
C VAL A 154 -0.51 -0.37 4.35
N GLU A 155 -0.49 -0.41 3.02
CA GLU A 155 0.34 0.42 2.16
C GLU A 155 0.04 1.91 2.36
N MET A 156 -1.25 2.28 2.42
CA MET A 156 -1.69 3.65 2.72
C MET A 156 -1.19 4.10 4.10
N MET A 157 -1.35 3.28 5.14
CA MET A 157 -0.88 3.61 6.49
C MET A 157 0.64 3.76 6.54
N ALA A 158 1.37 2.87 5.88
CA ALA A 158 2.84 2.86 5.85
C ALA A 158 3.41 4.09 5.12
N TRP A 159 2.84 4.45 3.96
CA TRP A 159 3.27 5.67 3.24
C TRP A 159 2.84 6.95 3.94
N PHE A 160 1.67 6.97 4.57
CA PHE A 160 1.25 8.10 5.41
C PHE A 160 2.25 8.33 6.55
N TRP A 161 2.61 7.26 7.26
CA TRP A 161 3.60 7.34 8.34
C TRP A 161 4.96 7.82 7.83
N THR A 162 5.43 7.26 6.71
CA THR A 162 6.69 7.65 6.06
C THR A 162 6.67 9.13 5.71
N TRP A 163 5.58 9.62 5.13
CA TRP A 163 5.43 11.02 4.74
C TRP A 163 5.48 11.97 5.93
N ILE A 164 4.80 11.64 7.04
CA ILE A 164 4.86 12.44 8.27
C ILE A 164 6.28 12.47 8.83
N THR A 165 6.95 11.32 8.89
CA THR A 165 8.32 11.22 9.41
C THR A 165 9.31 12.01 8.55
N LEU A 166 9.20 11.90 7.22
CA LEU A 166 10.03 12.66 6.27
C LEU A 166 9.83 14.16 6.42
N ARG A 167 8.60 14.64 6.63
CA ARG A 167 8.34 16.06 6.85
C ARG A 167 9.04 16.58 8.11
N GLU A 168 9.03 15.80 9.19
CA GLU A 168 9.71 16.17 10.43
C GLU A 168 11.23 16.22 10.25
N GLU A 169 11.81 15.19 9.60
CA GLU A 169 13.25 15.13 9.32
C GLU A 169 13.69 16.24 8.35
N ARG A 170 12.89 16.54 7.33
CA ARG A 170 13.16 17.60 6.36
C ARG A 170 13.33 18.96 7.01
N SER A 171 12.46 19.33 7.96
CA SER A 171 12.58 20.59 8.69
C SER A 171 13.90 20.65 9.48
N ALA A 172 14.35 19.53 10.05
CA ALA A 172 15.61 19.46 10.77
C ALA A 172 16.84 19.54 9.84
N ILE A 173 16.78 18.91 8.66
CA ILE A 173 17.85 18.95 7.65
C ILE A 173 18.03 20.38 7.13
N VAL A 174 16.95 21.06 6.76
CA VAL A 174 17.00 22.45 6.26
C VAL A 174 17.61 23.39 7.30
N GLU A 175 17.25 23.23 8.57
CA GLU A 175 17.81 24.05 9.65
C GLU A 175 19.31 23.79 9.87
N LYS A 176 19.77 22.54 9.71
CA LYS A 176 21.20 22.21 9.70
C LYS A 176 21.94 22.89 8.55
N MET A 177 21.38 22.83 7.33
CA MET A 177 21.97 23.43 6.14
C MET A 177 22.09 24.96 6.29
N ARG A 178 21.07 25.61 6.85
CA ARG A 178 21.10 27.05 7.16
C ARG A 178 22.26 27.41 8.10
N LYS A 179 22.38 26.67 9.22
CA LYS A 179 23.45 26.90 10.20
C LYS A 179 24.85 26.66 9.65
N GLN A 180 25.00 25.70 8.74
CA GLN A 180 26.28 25.43 8.09
C GLN A 180 26.66 26.58 7.15
N HIS A 181 25.71 27.06 6.35
CA HIS A 181 25.95 28.19 5.45
C HIS A 181 26.31 29.49 6.20
N GLU A 182 25.65 29.76 7.34
CA GLU A 182 25.99 30.89 8.20
C GLU A 182 27.43 30.80 8.74
N ARG A 183 27.89 29.61 9.13
CA ARG A 183 29.27 29.40 9.60
C ARG A 183 30.30 29.62 8.51
N GLU A 184 30.03 29.15 7.30
CA GLU A 184 30.90 29.36 6.14
C GLU A 184 30.98 30.84 5.78
N ALA A 185 29.86 31.57 5.81
CA ALA A 185 29.82 33.02 5.56
C ALA A 185 30.58 33.85 6.60
N HIS A 186 30.66 33.39 7.86
CA HIS A 186 31.44 34.05 8.91
C HIS A 186 32.94 33.70 8.90
N SER A 187 33.36 32.72 8.08
CA SER A 187 34.76 32.28 7.97
C SER A 187 35.55 32.94 6.83
N HIS A 188 34.87 33.74 5.99
CA HIS A 188 35.42 34.55 4.90
C HIS A 188 35.40 36.04 5.25
#